data_AF-A0A4S3B5T0-F1
#
_entry.id   AF-A0A4S3B5T0-F1
#
_cell.length_a   1.000
_cell.length_b   1.000
_cell.length_c   1.000
_cell.angle_alpha   90.00
_cell.angle_beta   90.00
_cell.angle_gamma   90.00
#
_symmetry.space_group_name_H-M   'P 1'
#
loop_
_entity.id
_entity.type
_entity.pdbx_description
1 polymer ?
#
loop_
_entity_poly.entity_id
_entity_poly.type
_entity_poly.pdbx_seq_one_letter_code
_entity_poly.pdbx_strand_id
1 'polypeptide(L)'
;MKQPLKFSLTIICSLALIPGLLILRNQSITTTALSNGYFLLSLVFLIIGAGILVLSSGFFDLFQKQMKQANFLRRKNQPKEFIPYSQIFEKKPIYWLTVGGFLLILSILLLLF
;
A
#
# COMPACT_ATOMS: atom_id res chain seq x y z
N MET A 1 17.30 -12.16 8.08
CA MET A 1 16.84 -11.49 9.33
C MET A 1 16.82 -9.94 9.30
N LYS A 2 16.66 -9.25 8.14
CA LYS A 2 16.68 -7.75 8.07
C LYS A 2 15.29 -7.06 8.05
N GLN A 3 14.20 -7.80 8.20
CA GLN A 3 12.84 -7.26 8.06
C GLN A 3 12.29 -6.46 9.26
N PRO A 4 12.58 -6.78 10.55
CA PRO A 4 11.97 -6.02 11.64
C PRO A 4 12.53 -4.60 11.75
N LEU A 5 13.82 -4.42 11.46
CA LEU A 5 14.48 -3.11 11.54
C LEU A 5 13.87 -2.09 10.56
N LYS A 6 13.58 -2.50 9.32
CA LYS A 6 12.97 -1.64 8.30
C LYS A 6 11.55 -1.21 8.67
N PHE A 7 10.79 -2.12 9.30
CA PHE A 7 9.44 -1.85 9.78
C PHE A 7 9.44 -0.89 10.98
N SER A 8 10.32 -1.10 11.96
CA SER A 8 10.45 -0.17 13.09
C SER A 8 10.86 1.24 12.62
N LEU A 9 11.81 1.34 11.68
CA LEU A 9 12.23 2.62 11.11
C LEU A 9 11.10 3.35 10.38
N THR A 10 10.29 2.66 9.59
CA THR A 10 9.16 3.31 8.88
C THR A 10 8.06 3.75 9.83
N ILE A 11 7.78 3.00 10.89
CA ILE A 11 6.86 3.44 11.94
C ILE A 11 7.39 4.68 12.64
N ILE A 12 8.65 4.68 13.08
CA ILE A 12 9.24 5.84 13.79
C ILE A 12 9.22 7.08 12.89
N CYS A 13 9.58 6.92 11.61
CA CYS A 13 9.62 8.03 10.67
C CYS A 13 8.21 8.57 10.36
N SER A 14 7.22 7.69 10.17
CA SER A 14 5.82 8.10 9.96
C SER A 14 5.19 8.74 11.19
N LEU A 15 5.53 8.27 12.41
CA LEU A 15 5.09 8.89 13.66
C LEU A 15 5.64 10.31 13.80
N ALA A 16 6.91 10.53 13.46
CA ALA A 16 7.57 11.83 13.58
C ALA A 16 7.15 12.83 12.47
N LEU A 17 6.73 12.33 11.31
CA LEU A 17 6.36 13.14 10.15
C LEU A 17 5.19 14.09 10.46
N ILE A 18 4.09 13.58 11.04
CA ILE A 18 2.87 14.38 11.25
C ILE A 18 3.08 15.49 12.30
N PRO A 19 3.65 15.23 13.50
CA PRO A 19 3.99 16.28 14.46
C PRO A 19 4.98 17.29 13.88
N GLY A 20 5.99 16.82 13.13
CA GLY A 20 6.97 17.69 12.48
C GLY A 20 6.33 18.67 11.48
N LEU A 21 5.38 18.18 10.66
CA LEU A 21 4.62 19.02 9.73
C LEU A 21 3.71 20.03 10.44
N LEU A 22 3.08 19.65 11.56
CA LEU A 22 2.24 20.56 12.34
C LEU A 22 3.04 21.69 12.99
N ILE A 23 4.23 21.38 13.53
CA ILE A 23 5.15 22.37 14.09
C ILE A 23 5.63 23.32 12.99
N LEU A 24 6.01 22.80 11.82
CA LEU A 24 6.47 23.62 10.69
C LEU A 24 5.38 24.58 10.17
N ARG A 25 4.11 24.21 10.34
CA ARG A 25 2.93 25.00 9.93
C ARG A 25 2.39 25.89 11.06
N ASN A 26 3.09 26.00 12.19
CA ASN A 26 2.68 26.75 13.39
C ASN A 26 1.25 26.41 13.87
N GLN A 27 0.82 25.15 13.70
CA GLN A 27 -0.50 24.71 14.14
C GLN A 27 -0.43 24.15 15.56
N SER A 28 -1.51 24.32 16.33
CA SER A 28 -1.65 23.68 17.63
C SER A 28 -1.66 22.16 17.48
N ILE A 29 -0.82 21.48 18.26
CA ILE A 29 -0.81 20.01 18.33
C ILE A 29 -2.02 19.58 19.15
N THR A 30 -3.16 19.42 18.48
CA THR A 30 -4.39 18.87 19.05
C THR A 30 -4.55 17.40 18.68
N THR A 31 -5.23 16.61 19.51
CA THR A 31 -5.48 15.18 19.26
C THR A 31 -6.20 14.95 17.92
N THR A 32 -7.16 15.82 17.59
CA THR A 32 -7.88 15.82 16.31
C THR A 32 -6.97 16.08 15.10
N ALA A 33 -6.05 17.05 15.20
CA ALA A 33 -5.10 17.34 14.12
C ALA A 33 -4.14 16.17 13.87
N LEU A 34 -3.67 15.51 14.93
CA LEU A 34 -2.83 14.32 14.83
C LEU A 34 -3.61 13.13 14.25
N SER A 35 -4.84 12.88 14.71
CA SER A 35 -5.72 11.83 14.21
C SER A 35 -5.95 11.98 12.70
N ASN A 36 -6.30 13.19 12.24
CA ASN A 36 -6.51 13.49 10.82
C ASN A 36 -5.24 13.30 9.98
N GLY A 37 -4.08 13.72 10.51
CA GLY A 37 -2.79 13.54 9.82
C GLY A 37 -2.41 12.06 9.66
N TYR A 38 -2.54 11.27 10.73
CA TYR A 38 -2.28 9.83 10.67
C TYR A 38 -3.31 9.07 9.80
N PHE A 39 -4.56 9.52 9.78
CA PHE A 39 -5.60 8.97 8.89
C PHE A 39 -5.21 9.15 7.41
N LEU A 40 -4.88 10.39 7.01
CA LEU A 40 -4.46 10.69 5.65
C LEU A 40 -3.21 9.90 5.24
N LEU A 41 -2.24 9.80 6.15
CA LEU A 41 -1.02 9.03 5.89
C LEU A 41 -1.32 7.54 5.74
N SER A 42 -2.18 6.99 6.61
CA SER A 42 -2.63 5.59 6.54
C SER A 42 -3.24 5.26 5.18
N LEU A 43 -4.10 6.14 4.64
CA LEU A 43 -4.73 5.93 3.34
C LEU A 43 -3.73 5.71 2.22
N VAL A 44 -2.63 6.48 2.18
CA VAL A 44 -1.58 6.31 1.16
C VAL A 44 -1.00 4.90 1.22
N PHE A 45 -0.66 4.40 2.41
CA PHE A 45 -0.12 3.05 2.60
C PHE A 45 -1.15 1.97 2.26
N LEU A 46 -2.41 2.16 2.64
CA LEU A 46 -3.48 1.20 2.37
C LEU A 46 -3.82 1.12 0.89
N ILE A 47 -3.88 2.25 0.18
CA ILE A 47 -4.12 2.28 -1.28
C ILE A 47 -3.00 1.53 -2.01
N ILE A 48 -1.74 1.80 -1.67
CA ILE A 48 -0.59 1.11 -2.26
C ILE A 48 -0.62 -0.39 -1.93
N GLY A 49 -0.86 -0.73 -0.65
CA GLY A 49 -0.91 -2.12 -0.20
C GLY A 49 -2.03 -2.92 -0.84
N ALA A 50 -3.24 -2.35 -0.93
CA ALA A 50 -4.38 -2.95 -1.61
C ALA A 50 -4.14 -3.10 -3.11
N GLY A 51 -3.55 -2.09 -3.76
CA GLY A 51 -3.18 -2.16 -5.18
C GLY A 51 -2.21 -3.30 -5.47
N ILE A 52 -1.14 -3.42 -4.66
CA ILE A 52 -0.18 -4.52 -4.79
C ILE A 52 -0.85 -5.87 -4.48
N LEU A 53 -1.74 -5.93 -3.49
CA LEU A 53 -2.47 -7.15 -3.16
C LEU A 53 -3.29 -7.63 -4.36
N VAL A 54 -4.06 -6.74 -4.99
CA VAL A 54 -4.85 -7.06 -6.19
C VAL A 54 -3.95 -7.48 -7.35
N LEU A 55 -2.84 -6.79 -7.58
CA LEU A 55 -1.87 -7.14 -8.63
C LEU A 55 -1.22 -8.51 -8.40
N SER A 56 -0.89 -8.83 -7.14
CA SER A 56 -0.27 -10.09 -6.75
C SER A 56 -1.25 -11.28 -6.70
N SER A 57 -2.56 -11.01 -6.59
CA SER A 57 -3.61 -12.04 -6.46
C SER A 57 -3.84 -12.89 -7.72
N GLY A 58 -3.22 -12.53 -8.85
CA GLY A 58 -3.47 -13.18 -10.15
C GLY A 58 -4.73 -12.67 -10.87
N PHE A 59 -5.41 -11.66 -10.34
CA PHE A 59 -6.55 -11.00 -11.02
C PHE A 59 -6.17 -10.51 -12.43
N PHE A 60 -5.03 -9.83 -12.56
CA PHE A 60 -4.55 -9.35 -13.85
C PHE A 60 -4.01 -10.47 -14.75
N ASP A 61 -3.55 -11.59 -14.19
CA ASP A 61 -3.15 -12.76 -14.98
C ASP A 61 -4.37 -13.45 -15.61
N LEU A 62 -5.47 -13.55 -14.85
CA LEU A 62 -6.75 -14.03 -15.36
C LEU A 62 -7.27 -13.11 -16.46
N PHE A 63 -7.22 -11.79 -16.24
CA PHE A 63 -7.61 -10.81 -17.25
C PHE A 63 -6.76 -10.94 -18.53
N GLN A 64 -5.43 -11.04 -18.40
CA GLN A 64 -4.53 -11.27 -19.52
C GLN A 64 -4.81 -12.58 -20.25
N LYS A 65 -5.08 -13.67 -19.51
CA LYS A 65 -5.39 -14.98 -20.09
C LYS A 65 -6.69 -14.94 -20.90
N GLN A 66 -7.74 -14.32 -20.35
CA GLN A 66 -9.03 -14.16 -21.02
C GLN A 66 -8.91 -13.27 -22.27
N MET A 67 -8.20 -12.15 -22.15
CA MET A 67 -7.98 -11.22 -23.25
C MET A 67 -7.11 -11.82 -24.37
N LYS A 68 -6.11 -12.64 -23.99
CA LYS A 68 -5.35 -13.46 -24.96
C LYS A 68 -6.23 -14.52 -25.60
N GLN A 69 -7.09 -15.24 -24.88
CA GLN A 69 -8.01 -16.21 -25.48
C GLN A 69 -8.95 -15.55 -26.52
N ALA A 70 -9.47 -14.36 -26.21
CA ALA A 70 -10.28 -13.59 -27.14
C ALA A 70 -9.50 -13.14 -28.40
N ASN A 71 -8.23 -12.72 -28.24
CA ASN A 71 -7.38 -12.31 -29.37
C ASN A 71 -6.67 -13.47 -30.10
N PHE A 72 -6.52 -14.64 -29.48
CA PHE A 72 -5.88 -15.82 -30.08
C PHE A 72 -6.73 -16.40 -31.21
N LEU A 73 -8.06 -16.25 -31.14
CA LEU A 73 -8.96 -16.52 -32.28
C LEU A 73 -8.63 -15.68 -33.51
N ARG A 74 -7.94 -14.52 -33.35
CA ARG A 74 -7.59 -13.60 -34.45
C ARG A 74 -6.14 -13.69 -34.93
N ARG A 75 -5.18 -14.22 -34.14
CA ARG A 75 -3.75 -14.22 -34.51
C ARG A 75 -3.04 -15.51 -34.08
N LYS A 76 -3.01 -16.49 -34.98
CA LYS A 76 -2.49 -17.86 -34.76
C LYS A 76 -0.95 -17.96 -34.63
N ASN A 77 -0.20 -16.91 -34.94
CA ASN A 77 1.24 -17.01 -35.28
C ASN A 77 2.21 -16.09 -34.48
N GLN A 78 1.86 -15.59 -33.29
CA GLN A 78 2.82 -14.77 -32.50
C GLN A 78 3.49 -15.58 -31.37
N PRO A 79 4.82 -15.46 -31.19
CA PRO A 79 5.57 -16.23 -30.20
C PRO A 79 5.19 -15.85 -28.76
N LYS A 80 5.17 -16.87 -27.90
CA LYS A 80 4.67 -16.83 -26.52
C LYS A 80 5.80 -16.43 -25.56
N GLU A 81 5.86 -15.16 -25.20
CA GLU A 81 6.39 -14.78 -23.89
C GLU A 81 5.20 -14.32 -23.03
N PHE A 82 4.80 -15.19 -22.10
CA PHE A 82 3.80 -14.89 -21.08
C PHE A 82 4.54 -14.74 -19.77
N ILE A 83 4.83 -13.50 -19.40
CA ILE A 83 5.33 -13.16 -18.07
C ILE A 83 4.09 -12.74 -17.28
N PRO A 84 3.60 -13.55 -16.33
CA PRO A 84 2.46 -13.18 -15.50
C PRO A 84 2.83 -11.97 -14.64
N TYR A 85 1.93 -11.00 -14.54
CA TYR A 85 2.14 -9.81 -13.72
C TYR A 85 2.27 -10.17 -12.23
N SER A 86 1.66 -11.27 -11.79
CA SER A 86 1.83 -11.77 -10.41
C SER A 86 3.29 -12.03 -10.04
N GLN A 87 4.13 -12.52 -10.97
CA GLN A 87 5.56 -12.77 -10.71
C GLN A 87 6.38 -11.48 -10.55
N ILE A 88 5.96 -10.38 -11.19
CA ILE A 88 6.63 -9.09 -11.08
C ILE A 88 6.26 -8.40 -9.75
N PHE A 89 5.06 -8.67 -9.23
CA PHE A 89 4.49 -8.05 -8.03
C PHE A 89 4.46 -8.96 -6.80
N GLU A 90 5.30 -10.00 -6.71
CA GLU A 90 5.56 -10.79 -5.48
C GLU A 90 6.07 -9.95 -4.28
N LYS A 91 6.16 -8.63 -4.41
CA LYS A 91 6.55 -7.71 -3.35
C LYS A 91 5.47 -7.59 -2.28
N LYS A 92 5.51 -8.48 -1.29
CA LYS A 92 4.98 -8.37 0.09
C LYS A 92 3.95 -7.24 0.32
N PRO A 93 2.71 -7.37 -0.22
CA PRO A 93 1.64 -6.41 0.04
C PRO A 93 1.33 -6.27 1.53
N ILE A 94 1.55 -7.35 2.28
CA ILE A 94 1.38 -7.43 3.73
C ILE A 94 2.16 -6.32 4.46
N TYR A 95 3.35 -5.96 4.00
CA TYR A 95 4.14 -4.90 4.65
C TYR A 95 3.46 -3.53 4.59
N TRP A 96 2.92 -3.16 3.42
CA TRP A 96 2.22 -1.89 3.24
C TRP A 96 0.91 -1.85 4.00
N LEU A 97 0.19 -2.99 4.01
CA LEU A 97 -1.05 -3.16 4.75
C LEU A 97 -0.84 -3.13 6.27
N THR A 98 0.24 -3.72 6.81
CA THR A 98 0.52 -3.68 8.24
C THR A 98 0.88 -2.29 8.72
N VAL A 99 1.71 -1.54 7.97
CA VAL A 99 2.02 -0.14 8.30
C VAL A 99 0.76 0.72 8.23
N GLY A 100 0.01 0.65 7.13
CA GLY A 100 -1.23 1.41 6.96
C GLY A 100 -2.28 1.09 8.02
N GLY A 101 -2.48 -0.19 8.33
CA GLY A 101 -3.41 -0.64 9.36
C GLY A 101 -3.02 -0.17 10.76
N PHE A 102 -1.72 -0.18 11.10
CA PHE A 102 -1.24 0.36 12.37
C PHE A 102 -1.53 1.85 12.50
N LEU A 103 -1.23 2.65 11.47
CA LEU A 103 -1.53 4.08 11.42
C LEU A 103 -3.03 4.38 11.52
N LEU A 104 -3.87 3.51 10.93
CA LEU A 104 -5.33 3.63 10.99
C LEU A 104 -5.84 3.40 12.42
N ILE A 105 -5.41 2.31 13.06
CA ILE A 105 -5.78 2.01 14.46
C ILE A 105 -5.33 3.15 15.37
N LEU A 106 -4.10 3.63 15.18
CA LEU A 106 -3.58 4.77 15.93
C LEU A 106 -4.46 6.02 15.73
N SER A 107 -4.81 6.36 14.49
CA SER A 107 -5.69 7.48 14.17
C SER A 107 -7.05 7.39 14.87
N ILE A 108 -7.68 6.21 14.87
CA ILE A 108 -8.97 5.98 15.55
C ILE A 108 -8.82 6.14 17.06
N LEU A 109 -7.76 5.59 17.65
CA LEU A 109 -7.50 5.75 19.08
C LEU A 109 -7.35 7.23 19.45
N LEU A 110 -6.62 8.01 18.67
CA LEU A 110 -6.48 9.45 18.89
C LEU A 110 -7.78 10.25 18.68
N LEU A 111 -8.77 9.69 17.97
CA LEU A 111 -10.07 10.32 17.80
C LEU A 111 -10.96 10.12 19.04
N LEU A 112 -10.74 9.03 19.78
CA LEU A 112 -11.54 8.65 20.95
C LEU A 112 -11.10 9.36 22.24
N PHE A 113 -9.96 10.07 22.22
CA PHE A 113 -9.37 10.80 23.36
C PHE A 113 -9.12 12.28 23.01
#